data_AF-A0A679JAN4-F1
#
_entry.id   AF-A0A679JAN4-F1
#
_cell.length_a   1.000
_cell.length_b   1.000
_cell.length_c   1.000
_cell.angle_alpha   90.00
_cell.angle_beta   90.00
_cell.angle_gamma   90.00
#
_symmetry.space_group_name_H-M   'P 1'
#
loop_
_entity.id
_entity.type
_entity.pdbx_description
1 polymer ?
#
loop_
_entity_poly.entity_id
_entity_poly.type
_entity_poly.pdbx_seq_one_letter_code
_entity_poly.pdbx_strand_id
1 'polypeptide(L)' 'MPLLRKNHMKTKQLILSSVLAFAGLAMLAPSIASAAPRHPQKHKVCKWDARHHHRVCHWVR' A
#
# COMPACT_ATOMS: atom_id res chain seq x y z
N MET A 1 43.95 -2.03 20.06
CA MET A 1 43.14 -2.14 18.83
C MET A 1 41.80 -1.40 19.00
N PRO A 2 41.63 -0.16 18.50
CA PRO A 2 40.41 0.65 18.73
C PRO A 2 39.41 0.63 17.57
N LEU A 3 39.59 -0.22 16.55
CA LEU A 3 38.80 -0.17 15.31
C LEU A 3 37.37 -0.73 15.43
N LEU A 4 37.04 -1.46 16.50
CA LEU A 4 35.72 -2.08 16.66
C LEU A 4 34.61 -1.08 17.07
N ARG A 5 34.97 -0.03 17.83
CA ARG A 5 33.98 0.92 18.40
C ARG A 5 33.46 1.95 17.39
N LYS A 6 34.26 2.26 16.36
CA LYS A 6 33.92 3.25 15.30
C LYS A 6 32.84 2.73 14.34
N ASN A 7 32.75 1.41 14.17
CA ASN A 7 31.78 0.78 13.26
C ASN A 7 30.36 0.73 13.84
N HIS A 8 30.21 0.65 15.17
CA HIS A 8 28.91 0.52 15.81
C HIS A 8 27.99 1.75 15.60
N MET A 9 28.56 2.96 15.59
CA MET A 9 27.81 4.20 15.34
C MET A 9 27.29 4.26 13.90
N LYS A 10 28.08 3.78 12.94
CA LYS A 10 27.74 3.77 11.51
C LYS A 10 26.66 2.73 11.20
N THR A 11 26.72 1.56 11.82
CA THR A 11 25.67 0.53 11.66
C THR A 11 24.33 1.00 12.22
N LYS A 12 24.32 1.65 13.39
CA LYS A 12 23.07 2.21 13.96
C LYS A 12 22.44 3.28 13.08
N GLN A 13 23.27 4.16 12.50
CA GLN A 13 22.80 5.18 11.55
C GLN A 13 22.24 4.57 10.27
N LEU A 14 22.87 3.52 9.73
CA LEU A 14 22.36 2.83 8.55
C LEU A 14 21.00 2.15 8.82
N ILE A 15 20.83 1.53 9.99
CA ILE A 15 19.55 0.91 10.38
C ILE A 15 18.46 1.98 10.52
N LEU A 16 18.75 3.08 11.22
CA LEU A 16 17.81 4.20 11.38
C LEU A 16 17.44 4.84 10.04
N SER A 17 18.41 5.07 9.16
CA SER A 17 18.19 5.64 7.83
C SER A 17 17.35 4.71 6.95
N SER A 18 17.56 3.39 7.03
CA SER A 18 16.77 2.40 6.31
C SER A 18 15.31 2.44 6.78
N VAL A 19 15.07 2.40 8.09
CA VAL A 19 13.70 2.46 8.65
C VAL A 19 12.99 3.75 8.25
N LEU A 20 13.66 4.90 8.30
CA LEU A 20 13.08 6.17 7.86
C LEU A 20 12.72 6.17 6.37
N ALA A 21 13.57 5.61 5.51
CA ALA A 21 13.32 5.54 4.08
C ALA A 21 12.11 4.65 3.75
N PHE A 22 12.00 3.49 4.41
CA PHE A 22 10.84 2.60 4.26
C PHE A 22 9.56 3.22 4.82
N ALA A 23 9.62 3.93 5.95
CA ALA A 23 8.48 4.64 6.50
C ALA A 23 7.99 5.76 5.56
N GLY A 24 8.92 6.52 4.96
CA GLY A 24 8.60 7.55 3.97
C GLY A 24 7.92 6.96 2.74
N LEU A 25 8.46 5.87 2.18
CA LEU A 25 7.85 5.14 1.06
C LEU A 25 6.46 4.58 1.42
N ALA A 26 6.29 4.04 2.63
CA ALA A 26 5.01 3.52 3.09
C ALA A 26 3.94 4.61 3.27
N MET A 27 4.33 5.84 3.62
CA MET A 27 3.40 6.98 3.69
C MET A 27 3.00 7.54 2.33
N LEU A 28 3.79 7.30 1.28
CA LEU A 28 3.46 7.71 -0.09
C LEU A 28 2.49 6.72 -0.77
N ALA A 29 2.47 5.44 -0.37
CA ALA A 29 1.60 4.41 -0.95
C ALA A 29 0.07 4.66 -0.80
N PRO A 30 -0.45 5.15 0.34
CA PRO A 30 -1.87 5.48 0.48
C PRO A 30 -2.31 6.64 -0.42
N SER A 31 -1.40 7.57 -0.73
CA SER A 31 -1.70 8.76 -1.53
C SER A 31 -2.03 8.40 -2.99
N ILE A 32 -1.45 7.32 -3.51
CA ILE A 32 -1.70 6.82 -4.86
C ILE A 32 -3.03 6.04 -4.94
N ALA A 33 -3.43 5.37 -3.86
CA ALA A 33 -4.71 4.65 -3.76
C ALA A 33 -5.90 5.59 -3.47
N SER A 34 -5.65 6.80 -2.96
CA SER A 34 -6.69 7.80 -2.66
C SER A 34 -7.23 8.54 -3.89
N ALA A 35 -6.70 8.26 -5.08
CA ALA A 35 -7.29 8.70 -6.35
C ALA A 35 -8.51 7.86 -6.79
N ALA A 36 -9.12 7.10 -5.86
CA ALA A 36 -10.45 6.54 -6.08
C ALA A 36 -11.44 7.71 -6.22
N PRO A 37 -12.13 7.86 -7.37
CA PRO A 37 -13.07 8.95 -7.56
C PRO A 37 -14.14 8.91 -6.47
N ARG A 38 -14.40 10.07 -5.84
CA ARG A 38 -15.42 10.29 -4.80
C ARG A 38 -16.84 10.14 -5.34
N HIS A 39 -17.13 9.01 -5.98
CA HIS A 39 -18.49 8.61 -6.32
C HIS A 39 -19.14 7.98 -5.09
N PRO A 40 -20.46 8.15 -4.92
CA PRO A 40 -21.19 7.53 -3.81
C PRO A 40 -20.83 6.05 -3.74
N GLN A 41 -20.63 5.51 -2.52
CA GLN A 41 -20.21 4.12 -2.25
C GLN A 41 -21.27 3.10 -2.68
N LYS A 42 -21.65 3.12 -3.95
CA LYS A 42 -22.46 2.07 -4.54
C LYS A 42 -21.55 0.88 -4.71
N HIS A 43 -21.82 -0.20 -3.99
CA HIS A 43 -21.05 -1.43 -4.17
C HIS A 43 -21.44 -2.05 -5.51
N LYS A 44 -20.47 -2.22 -6.43
CA LYS A 44 -20.70 -2.93 -7.69
C LYS A 44 -20.61 -4.44 -7.42
N VAL A 45 -21.75 -5.10 -7.31
CA VAL A 45 -21.81 -6.56 -7.15
C VAL A 45 -21.89 -7.19 -8.53
N CYS A 46 -20.89 -7.99 -8.88
CA CYS A 46 -20.92 -8.80 -10.09
C CYS A 46 -21.30 -10.24 -9.72
N LYS A 47 -22.35 -10.76 -10.35
CA LYS A 47 -22.79 -12.15 -10.24
C LYS A 47 -22.64 -12.83 -11.60
N TRP A 48 -22.15 -14.06 -11.59
CA TRP A 48 -22.15 -14.90 -12.79
C TRP A 48 -23.58 -15.36 -13.06
N ASP A 49 -24.14 -14.99 -14.23
CA ASP A 49 -25.41 -15.53 -14.68
C ASP A 49 -25.17 -16.77 -15.54
N ALA A 50 -25.50 -17.93 -14.97
CA ALA A 50 -25.38 -19.21 -15.65
C ALA A 50 -26.42 -19.40 -16.77
N ARG A 51 -27.54 -18.65 -16.76
CA ARG A 51 -28.58 -18.78 -17.80
C ARG A 51 -28.17 -18.13 -19.11
N HIS A 52 -27.37 -17.07 -19.05
CA HIS A 52 -26.94 -16.31 -20.20
C HIS A 52 -25.41 -16.30 -20.37
N HIS A 53 -24.70 -17.16 -19.62
CA HIS A 53 -23.25 -17.36 -19.67
C HIS A 53 -22.42 -16.06 -19.68
N HIS A 54 -22.82 -15.05 -18.90
CA HIS A 54 -22.07 -13.80 -18.76
C HIS A 54 -22.11 -13.25 -17.33
N ARG A 55 -21.19 -12.34 -17.03
CA ARG A 55 -21.17 -11.62 -15.74
C ARG A 55 -22.14 -10.44 -15.81
N VAL A 56 -23.11 -10.43 -14.91
CA VAL A 56 -24.00 -9.28 -14.72
C VAL A 56 -23.52 -8.51 -13.49
N CYS A 57 -23.27 -7.22 -13.65
CA CYS A 57 -22.86 -6.35 -12.56
C CYS A 57 -23.94 -5.32 -12.26
N HIS A 58 -24.33 -5.21 -10.99
CA HIS A 58 -25.30 -4.25 -10.51
C HIS A 58 -24.68 -3.32 -9.47
N TRP A 59 -25.08 -2.06 -9.50
CA TRP A 59 -24.75 -1.10 -8.46
C TRP A 59 -25.79 -1.21 -7.35
N VAL A 60 -25.36 -1.66 -6.17
CA VAL A 60 -26.19 -1.72 -4.96
C VAL A 60 -26.03 -0.38 -4.23
N ARG A 61 -27.14 0.18 -3.75
CA ARG A 61 -27.17 1.45 -3.00
C ARG A 61 -26.90 1.22 -1.53
#